data_AF-K7Z365-F1
#
_entry.id   AF-K7Z365-F1
#
_cell.length_a   1.000
_cell.length_b   1.000
_cell.length_c   1.000
_cell.angle_alpha   90.00
_cell.angle_beta   90.00
_cell.angle_gamma   90.00
#
_symmetry.space_group_name_H-M   'P 1'
#
loop_
_entity.id
_entity.type
_entity.pdbx_description
1 polymer ?
#
loop_
_entity_poly.entity_id
_entity_poly.type
_entity_poly.pdbx_seq_one_letter_code
_entity_poly.pdbx_strand_id
1 'polypeptide(L)'
;RKSRVTKPSRPERQLKHHSHPDKTLVPWKRPGQTPQSLPEETKDSKVSTSQKRVRFSPLVQVHVMRTWQFARQASRKGHWEEMARDRDRFRRRVQETEQAIGHCFTQQHRERMRAYLDGALK
;
A
#
# COMPACT_ATOMS: atom_id res chain seq x y z
N ARG A 1 9.12 48.05 16.02
CA ARG A 1 7.82 47.55 15.48
C ARG A 1 8.13 46.55 14.37
N LYS A 2 7.92 45.24 14.58
CA LYS A 2 8.30 44.20 13.61
C LYS A 2 7.29 44.18 12.45
N SER A 3 7.77 44.28 11.22
CA SER A 3 6.96 44.28 9.99
C SER A 3 6.26 42.95 9.80
N ARG A 4 4.95 43.00 9.50
CA ARG A 4 4.09 41.83 9.28
C ARG A 4 4.52 41.12 7.99
N VAL A 5 4.96 39.87 8.10
CA VAL A 5 5.28 39.03 6.93
C VAL A 5 3.99 38.70 6.20
N THR A 6 3.85 39.19 4.97
CA THR A 6 2.72 38.89 4.08
C THR A 6 2.92 37.49 3.50
N LYS A 7 1.95 36.59 3.72
CA LYS A 7 1.95 35.25 3.11
C LYS A 7 1.95 35.40 1.58
N PRO A 8 2.82 34.68 0.85
CA PRO A 8 2.80 34.73 -0.61
C PRO A 8 1.46 34.18 -1.13
N SER A 9 0.80 34.97 -1.98
CA SER A 9 -0.40 34.54 -2.71
C SER A 9 -0.01 33.43 -3.69
N ARG A 10 -0.67 32.28 -3.56
CA ARG A 10 -0.42 31.11 -4.40
C ARG A 10 -1.25 31.28 -5.68
N PRO A 11 -0.66 31.16 -6.88
CA PRO A 11 -1.44 31.25 -8.12
C PRO A 11 -2.50 30.15 -8.14
N GLU A 12 -3.71 30.53 -8.57
CA GLU A 12 -4.85 29.63 -8.66
C GLU A 12 -4.53 28.51 -9.65
N ARG A 13 -4.51 27.29 -9.12
CA ARG A 13 -4.10 26.11 -9.88
C ARG A 13 -5.29 25.67 -10.72
N GLN A 14 -5.25 25.96 -12.02
CA GLN A 14 -6.23 25.49 -12.98
C GLN A 14 -6.28 23.96 -12.99
N LEU A 15 -7.24 23.38 -12.27
CA LEU A 15 -7.53 21.96 -12.26
C LEU A 15 -8.21 21.62 -13.59
N LYS A 16 -7.46 21.02 -14.50
CA LYS A 16 -8.05 20.40 -15.69
C LYS A 16 -8.87 19.20 -15.23
N HIS A 17 -10.19 19.37 -15.20
CA HIS A 17 -11.12 18.26 -15.02
C HIS A 17 -11.06 17.38 -16.27
N HIS A 18 -10.36 16.26 -16.17
CA HIS A 18 -10.47 15.19 -17.16
C HIS A 18 -11.76 14.43 -16.87
N SER A 19 -12.82 14.73 -17.62
CA SER A 19 -13.97 13.84 -17.71
C SER A 19 -13.58 12.69 -18.64
N HIS A 20 -13.60 11.48 -18.11
CA HIS A 20 -13.70 10.30 -18.97
C HIS A 20 -15.18 10.13 -19.32
N PRO A 21 -15.51 9.75 -20.56
CA PRO A 21 -16.89 9.45 -20.92
C PRO A 21 -17.42 8.37 -19.98
N ASP A 22 -18.72 8.43 -19.70
CA ASP A 22 -19.39 7.48 -18.84
C ASP A 22 -19.03 6.05 -19.21
N LYS A 23 -18.73 5.28 -18.17
CA LYS A 23 -18.33 3.88 -18.20
C LYS A 23 -19.03 3.18 -19.36
N THR A 24 -18.31 2.91 -20.44
CA THR A 24 -18.78 1.96 -21.44
C THR A 24 -18.83 0.64 -20.68
N LEU A 25 -20.02 0.26 -20.24
CA LEU A 25 -20.29 -1.07 -19.72
C LEU A 25 -20.04 -2.01 -20.89
N VAL A 26 -18.80 -2.45 -21.04
CA VAL A 26 -18.46 -3.50 -21.97
C VAL A 26 -19.36 -4.66 -21.58
N PRO A 27 -20.29 -5.10 -22.45
CA PRO A 27 -21.19 -6.17 -22.11
C PRO A 27 -20.34 -7.42 -22.09
N TRP A 28 -19.77 -7.76 -20.95
CA TRP A 28 -19.26 -9.10 -20.69
C TRP A 28 -20.47 -10.02 -20.56
N LYS A 29 -21.16 -10.24 -21.69
CA LYS A 29 -22.12 -11.31 -21.84
C LYS A 29 -21.29 -12.59 -21.74
N ARG A 30 -21.49 -13.35 -20.67
CA ARG A 30 -21.11 -14.76 -20.67
C ARG A 30 -21.81 -15.40 -21.88
N PRO A 31 -21.11 -16.05 -22.82
CA PRO A 31 -21.78 -16.82 -23.86
C PRO A 31 -22.37 -18.07 -23.20
N GLY A 32 -23.63 -17.97 -22.81
CA GLY A 32 -24.40 -19.05 -22.21
C GLY A 32 -25.85 -18.64 -22.01
N GLN A 33 -26.73 -19.32 -22.75
CA GLN A 33 -28.20 -19.27 -22.73
C GLN A 33 -28.85 -18.28 -23.72
N THR A 34 -29.00 -18.74 -24.96
CA THR A 34 -30.09 -18.34 -25.86
C THR A 34 -31.28 -19.27 -25.57
N PRO A 35 -32.49 -18.79 -25.27
CA PRO A 35 -33.68 -19.64 -25.24
C PRO A 35 -34.00 -20.15 -26.65
N GLN A 36 -34.13 -21.46 -26.80
CA GLN A 36 -34.54 -22.12 -28.05
C GLN A 36 -35.99 -21.77 -28.40
N SER A 37 -36.24 -21.36 -29.63
CA SER A 37 -37.51 -21.58 -30.32
C SER A 37 -37.25 -22.55 -31.48
N LEU A 38 -37.91 -23.73 -31.45
CA LEU A 38 -37.98 -24.74 -32.52
C LEU A 38 -38.88 -24.23 -33.68
N PRO A 39 -38.80 -24.77 -34.93
CA PRO A 39 -38.89 -26.21 -35.25
C PRO A 39 -37.85 -26.78 -36.26
N GLU A 40 -37.63 -28.10 -36.14
CA GLU A 40 -37.30 -29.18 -37.13
C GLU A 40 -36.49 -28.85 -38.43
N GLU A 41 -35.53 -29.63 -38.94
CA GLU A 41 -35.35 -31.10 -38.99
C GLU A 41 -33.90 -31.43 -39.46
N THR A 42 -33.44 -32.63 -39.07
CA THR A 42 -32.36 -33.50 -39.60
C THR A 42 -31.13 -32.93 -40.37
N LYS A 43 -29.92 -33.08 -39.76
CA LYS A 43 -28.75 -33.75 -40.36
C LYS A 43 -27.57 -33.93 -39.40
N ASP A 44 -26.90 -35.05 -39.62
CA ASP A 44 -25.96 -35.80 -38.78
C ASP A 44 -24.75 -35.10 -38.15
N SER A 45 -24.55 -35.42 -36.88
CA SER A 45 -23.34 -36.07 -36.33
C SER A 45 -21.97 -35.52 -36.72
N LYS A 46 -21.53 -34.48 -36.00
CA LYS A 46 -20.27 -34.51 -35.22
C LYS A 46 -20.21 -33.28 -34.32
N VAL A 47 -20.92 -33.35 -33.19
CA VAL A 47 -20.67 -32.44 -32.08
C VAL A 47 -19.39 -32.91 -31.40
N SER A 48 -18.24 -32.58 -31.98
CA SER A 48 -16.97 -32.75 -31.29
C SER A 48 -17.05 -31.88 -30.04
N THR A 49 -17.05 -32.51 -28.88
CA THR A 49 -16.97 -31.88 -27.57
C THR A 49 -15.60 -31.23 -27.42
N SER A 50 -15.37 -30.13 -28.15
CA SER A 50 -14.14 -29.35 -28.03
C SER A 50 -14.14 -28.73 -26.64
N GLN A 51 -13.48 -29.39 -25.70
CA GLN A 51 -13.24 -28.86 -24.37
C GLN A 51 -12.56 -27.50 -24.54
N LYS A 52 -13.25 -26.43 -24.14
CA LYS A 52 -12.70 -25.07 -24.22
C LYS A 52 -11.49 -25.03 -23.28
N ARG A 53 -10.30 -24.85 -23.84
CA ARG A 53 -9.06 -24.65 -23.09
C ARG A 53 -8.69 -23.18 -23.13
N VAL A 54 -8.26 -22.65 -21.99
CA VAL A 54 -7.69 -21.30 -21.93
C VAL A 54 -6.44 -21.29 -22.80
N ARG A 55 -6.38 -20.39 -23.76
CA ARG A 55 -5.18 -20.13 -24.58
C ARG A 55 -4.81 -18.66 -24.42
N PHE A 56 -3.53 -18.40 -24.25
CA PHE A 56 -3.00 -17.05 -24.26
C PHE A 56 -2.69 -16.65 -25.70
N SER A 57 -2.98 -15.39 -26.05
CA SER A 57 -2.53 -14.82 -27.30
C SER A 57 -1.01 -14.63 -27.26
N PRO A 58 -0.26 -14.98 -28.31
CA PRO A 58 1.16 -14.68 -28.40
C PRO A 58 1.44 -13.18 -28.58
N LEU A 59 0.42 -12.39 -28.93
CA LEU A 59 0.52 -10.94 -29.09
C LEU A 59 0.40 -10.27 -27.72
N VAL A 60 1.50 -9.72 -27.22
CA VAL A 60 1.54 -8.97 -25.96
C VAL A 60 1.33 -7.48 -26.25
N GLN A 61 0.24 -6.92 -25.72
CA GLN A 61 -0.03 -5.48 -25.80
C GLN A 61 0.37 -4.78 -24.50
N VAL A 62 1.48 -4.03 -24.55
CA VAL A 62 1.99 -3.29 -23.40
C VAL A 62 1.26 -1.95 -23.26
N HIS A 63 0.50 -1.80 -22.17
CA HIS A 63 -0.16 -0.55 -21.82
C HIS A 63 0.68 0.21 -20.79
N VAL A 64 1.35 1.29 -21.21
CA VAL A 64 2.21 2.09 -20.33
C VAL A 64 1.37 3.05 -19.49
N MET A 65 1.17 2.73 -18.22
CA MET A 65 0.40 3.55 -17.27
C MET A 65 1.25 4.71 -16.73
N ARG A 66 1.24 5.87 -17.38
CA ARG A 66 2.03 7.05 -16.97
C ARG A 66 1.53 7.71 -15.67
N THR A 67 0.25 7.56 -15.33
CA THR A 67 -0.39 8.19 -14.17
C THR A 67 -0.39 7.32 -12.91
N TRP A 68 0.21 6.12 -12.94
CA TRP A 68 0.16 5.20 -11.81
C TRP A 68 1.07 5.58 -10.64
N GLN A 69 1.90 6.63 -10.71
CA GLN A 69 2.71 7.03 -9.54
C GLN A 69 1.83 7.36 -8.34
N PHE A 70 0.77 8.14 -8.56
CA PHE A 70 -0.20 8.46 -7.51
C PHE A 70 -0.94 7.21 -7.02
N ALA A 71 -1.51 6.41 -7.93
CA ALA A 71 -2.26 5.22 -7.52
C ALA A 71 -1.36 4.12 -6.91
N ARG A 72 -0.08 4.07 -7.25
CA ARG A 72 0.94 3.19 -6.64
C ARG A 72 1.39 3.68 -5.27
N GLN A 73 1.51 5.00 -5.08
CA GLN A 73 1.73 5.58 -3.76
C GLN A 73 0.50 5.40 -2.87
N ALA A 74 -0.70 5.60 -3.41
CA ALA A 74 -1.96 5.44 -2.69
C ALA A 74 -2.21 3.97 -2.30
N SER A 75 -1.94 3.00 -3.17
CA SER A 75 -2.06 1.58 -2.83
C SER A 75 -1.02 1.10 -1.81
N ARG A 76 0.06 1.86 -1.65
CA ARG A 76 1.09 1.62 -0.64
C ARG A 76 0.80 2.32 0.68
N LYS A 77 -0.16 3.25 0.77
CA LYS A 77 -0.61 3.75 2.06
C LYS A 77 -1.47 2.68 2.72
N GLY A 78 -1.04 2.18 3.87
CA GLY A 78 -1.75 1.12 4.58
C GLY A 78 -1.20 0.91 5.98
N HIS A 79 -1.79 -0.05 6.70
CA HIS A 79 -1.48 -0.34 8.10
C HIS A 79 0.01 -0.56 8.42
N TRP A 80 0.83 -0.94 7.44
CA TRP A 80 2.28 -1.08 7.63
C TRP A 80 3.00 0.24 7.90
N GLU A 81 2.47 1.37 7.41
CA GLU A 81 3.07 2.69 7.60
C GLU A 81 2.99 3.14 9.06
N GLU A 82 1.89 2.79 9.73
CA GLU A 82 1.69 2.99 11.16
C GLU A 82 2.65 2.11 11.96
N MET A 83 2.74 0.81 11.63
CA MET A 83 3.70 -0.11 12.27
C MET A 83 5.17 0.33 12.08
N ALA A 84 5.52 0.89 10.92
CA ALA A 84 6.86 1.42 10.66
C ALA A 84 7.16 2.62 11.56
N ARG A 85 6.22 3.57 11.65
CA ARG A 85 6.34 4.72 12.57
C ARG A 85 6.43 4.29 14.03
N ASP A 86 5.66 3.29 14.43
CA ASP A 86 5.70 2.77 15.80
C ASP A 86 7.04 2.13 16.13
N ARG A 87 7.61 1.36 15.20
CA ARG A 87 8.98 0.85 15.34
C ARG A 87 9.99 1.99 15.52
N ASP A 88 9.89 3.04 14.72
CA ASP A 88 10.81 4.18 14.82
C ASP A 88 10.65 4.93 16.15
N ARG A 89 9.41 5.19 16.58
CA ARG A 89 9.11 5.80 17.88
C ARG A 89 9.61 4.95 19.04
N PHE A 90 9.40 3.63 18.98
CA PHE A 90 9.87 2.70 19.99
C PHE A 90 11.39 2.68 20.08
N ARG A 91 12.09 2.60 18.94
CA ARG A 91 13.56 2.67 18.89
C ARG A 91 14.08 3.96 19.52
N ARG A 92 13.46 5.09 19.20
CA ARG A 92 13.81 6.39 19.79
C ARG A 92 13.63 6.39 21.30
N ARG A 93 12.50 5.87 21.80
CA ARG A 93 12.25 5.78 23.24
C ARG A 93 13.27 4.88 23.95
N VAL A 94 13.64 3.76 23.33
CA VAL A 94 14.69 2.87 23.86
C VAL A 94 16.01 3.61 23.97
N GLN A 95 16.44 4.32 22.92
CA GLN A 95 17.68 5.10 22.91
C GLN A 95 17.68 6.22 23.95
N GLU A 96 16.60 7.00 24.03
CA GLU A 96 16.47 8.07 25.02
C GLU A 96 16.50 7.52 26.46
N THR A 97 15.83 6.39 26.69
CA THR A 97 15.84 5.72 28.00
C THR A 97 17.24 5.22 28.33
N GLU A 98 17.90 4.53 27.39
CA GLU A 98 19.27 4.03 27.54
C GLU A 98 20.25 5.16 27.86
N GLN A 99 20.12 6.33 27.25
CA GLN A 99 20.95 7.50 27.59
C GLN A 99 20.73 7.97 29.04
N ALA A 100 19.49 7.93 29.54
CA ALA A 100 19.17 8.35 30.90
C ALA A 100 19.65 7.35 31.98
N ILE A 101 19.37 6.06 31.79
CA ILE A 101 19.61 5.02 32.81
C ILE A 101 20.84 4.14 32.55
N GLY A 102 21.44 4.23 31.37
CA GLY A 102 22.54 3.36 30.93
C GLY A 102 23.73 3.38 31.88
N HIS A 103 24.05 4.53 32.46
CA HIS A 103 25.16 4.67 33.41
C HIS A 103 24.99 3.77 34.64
N CYS A 104 23.74 3.55 35.12
CA CYS A 104 23.44 2.71 36.27
C CYS A 104 23.77 1.23 36.01
N PHE A 105 23.74 0.80 34.76
CA PHE A 105 24.03 -0.59 34.38
C PHE A 105 25.50 -0.86 34.12
N THR A 106 26.36 0.17 34.15
CA THR A 106 27.81 0.01 33.96
C THR A 106 28.43 -0.77 35.12
N GLN A 107 29.47 -1.55 34.82
CA GLN A 107 30.21 -2.30 35.85
C GLN A 107 30.78 -1.38 36.94
N GLN A 108 31.35 -0.24 36.52
CA GLN A 108 31.90 0.75 37.44
C GLN A 108 30.86 1.29 38.42
N HIS A 109 29.65 1.61 37.94
CA HIS A 109 28.57 2.07 38.82
C HIS A 109 28.19 0.99 39.84
N ARG A 110 28.09 -0.28 39.42
CA ARG A 110 27.77 -1.41 40.31
C ARG A 110 28.83 -1.63 41.38
N GLU A 111 30.12 -1.55 41.03
CA GLU A 111 31.22 -1.68 41.98
C GLU A 111 31.21 -0.56 43.03
N ARG A 112 30.97 0.69 42.60
CA ARG A 112 30.82 1.83 43.52
C ARG A 112 29.67 1.63 44.50
N MET A 113 28.51 1.17 44.02
CA MET A 113 27.35 0.91 44.87
C MET A 113 27.60 -0.22 45.88
N ARG A 114 28.31 -1.28 45.48
CA ARG A 114 28.73 -2.35 46.40
C ARG A 114 29.66 -1.82 47.50
N ALA A 115 30.70 -1.08 47.12
CA ALA A 115 31.63 -0.48 48.08
C ALA A 115 30.93 0.48 49.06
N TYR A 116 29.95 1.26 48.58
CA TYR A 116 29.12 2.11 49.43
C TYR A 116 28.32 1.30 50.45
N LEU A 117 27.67 0.21 50.02
CA LEU A 117 26.89 -0.65 50.90
C LEU A 117 27.78 -1.35 51.94
N ASP A 118 28.93 -1.87 51.52
CA ASP A 118 29.88 -2.56 52.41
C ASP A 118 30.50 -1.60 53.44
N GLY A 119 30.63 -0.31 53.09
CA GLY A 119 31.07 0.75 53.99
C GLY A 119 29.97 1.25 54.93
N ALA A 120 28.71 1.25 54.50
CA ALA A 120 27.57 1.68 55.32
C ALA A 120 27.11 0.63 56.34
N LEU A 121 27.51 -0.64 56.16
CA LEU A 121 27.25 -1.74 57.08
C LEU A 121 28.39 -1.98 58.10
N LYS A 122 29.44 -1.16 58.07
CA LYS A 122 30.49 -1.10 59.08
C LYS A 122 30.25 0.06 60.03
#